data_AF-A0A842W7E6-F1
#
_entry.id   AF-A0A842W7E6-F1
#
_cell.length_a   1.000
_cell.length_b   1.000
_cell.length_c   1.000
_cell.angle_alpha   90.00
_cell.angle_beta   90.00
_cell.angle_gamma   90.00
#
_symmetry.space_group_name_H-M   'P 1'
#
loop_
_entity.id
_entity.type
_entity.pdbx_description
1 polymer ?
#
loop_
_entity_poly.entity_id
_entity_poly.type
_entity_poly.pdbx_seq_one_letter_code
_entity_poly.pdbx_strand_id
1 'polypeptide(L)'
;MKLEKYLLLNLKKLFLIVGAFILAVLLHNLIYALFYDYFTRTGGDEPVFFIIAVIIIPLYFLVSVGYTIFHHVRKKVKKKK
;
A
#
# COMPACT_ATOMS: atom_id res chain seq x y z
N MET A 1 6.89 7.90 18.96
CA MET A 1 5.69 7.20 19.49
C MET A 1 4.56 6.99 18.49
N LYS A 2 4.24 7.90 17.55
CA LYS A 2 3.19 7.63 16.53
C LYS A 2 3.71 6.96 15.25
N LEU A 3 4.83 7.42 14.68
CA LEU A 3 5.37 6.92 13.40
C LEU A 3 5.69 5.42 13.41
N GLU A 4 6.26 4.90 14.49
CA GLU A 4 6.57 3.47 14.64
C GLU A 4 5.32 2.60 14.53
N LYS A 5 4.20 3.05 15.09
CA LYS A 5 2.92 2.34 15.03
C LYS A 5 2.42 2.17 13.60
N TYR A 6 2.69 3.11 12.70
CA TYR A 6 2.23 3.06 11.30
C TYR A 6 3.29 2.44 10.38
N LEU A 7 4.52 2.93 10.41
CA LEU A 7 5.56 2.61 9.42
C LEU A 7 6.40 1.37 9.72
N LEU A 8 6.47 0.92 10.98
CA LEU A 8 7.32 -0.23 11.32
C LEU A 8 6.67 -1.52 10.82
N LEU A 9 7.28 -2.18 9.84
CA LEU A 9 6.76 -3.40 9.24
C LEU A 9 6.86 -4.57 10.23
N ASN A 10 5.75 -5.30 10.32
CA ASN A 10 5.66 -6.59 10.96
C ASN A 10 4.79 -7.50 10.09
N LEU A 11 4.73 -8.79 10.41
CA LEU A 11 4.01 -9.76 9.58
C LEU A 11 2.52 -9.42 9.45
N LYS A 12 1.87 -8.96 10.54
CA LYS A 12 0.45 -8.54 10.50
C LYS A 12 0.22 -7.39 9.52
N LYS A 13 1.08 -6.37 9.53
CA LYS A 13 1.01 -5.24 8.60
C LYS A 13 1.32 -5.63 7.18
N LEU A 14 2.25 -6.56 6.96
CA LEU A 14 2.52 -7.09 5.63
C LEU A 14 1.26 -7.75 5.06
N PHE A 15 0.57 -8.58 5.85
CA PHE A 15 -0.71 -9.16 5.46
C PHE A 15 -1.78 -8.10 5.20
N LEU A 16 -1.84 -7.02 6.00
CA LEU A 16 -2.77 -5.91 5.75
C LEU A 16 -2.46 -5.17 4.45
N ILE A 17 -1.19 -4.92 4.13
CA ILE A 17 -0.77 -4.26 2.89
C ILE A 17 -1.12 -5.13 1.68
N VAL A 18 -0.77 -6.42 1.72
CA VAL A 18 -1.10 -7.38 0.66
C VAL A 18 -2.62 -7.55 0.51
N GLY A 19 -3.33 -7.66 1.63
CA GLY A 19 -4.79 -7.74 1.64
C GLY A 19 -5.44 -6.49 1.05
N ALA A 20 -4.97 -5.30 1.42
CA ALA A 20 -5.43 -4.04 0.85
C ALA A 20 -5.14 -3.94 -0.65
N PHE A 21 -3.99 -4.43 -1.11
CA PHE A 21 -3.65 -4.48 -2.54
C PHE A 21 -4.62 -5.38 -3.30
N ILE A 22 -4.81 -6.61 -2.84
CA ILE A 22 -5.73 -7.56 -3.46
C ILE A 22 -7.15 -6.98 -3.47
N LEU A 23 -7.61 -6.41 -2.35
CA LEU A 23 -8.93 -5.79 -2.27
C LEU A 23 -9.07 -4.60 -3.23
N ALA A 24 -8.05 -3.76 -3.38
CA ALA A 24 -8.07 -2.66 -4.34
C ALA A 24 -8.18 -3.16 -5.79
N VAL A 25 -7.42 -4.18 -6.17
CA VAL A 25 -7.51 -4.79 -7.50
C VAL A 25 -8.87 -5.43 -7.75
N LEU A 26 -9.43 -6.12 -6.75
CA LEU A 26 -10.78 -6.70 -6.86
C LEU A 26 -11.85 -5.63 -7.00
N LEU A 27 -11.77 -4.55 -6.21
CA LEU A 27 -12.70 -3.43 -6.28
C LEU A 27 -12.58 -2.68 -7.61
N HIS A 28 -11.37 -2.44 -8.10
CA HIS A 28 -11.14 -1.86 -9.42
C HIS A 28 -11.89 -2.62 -10.51
N ASN A 29 -11.68 -3.94 -10.58
CA ASN A 29 -12.34 -4.79 -11.58
C ASN A 29 -13.85 -4.85 -11.39
N LEU A 30 -14.32 -4.92 -10.13
CA LEU A 30 -15.74 -4.95 -9.82
C LEU A 30 -16.46 -3.66 -10.23
N ILE A 31 -15.90 -2.50 -9.84
CA ILE A 31 -16.47 -1.19 -10.16
C ILE A 31 -16.39 -0.97 -11.67
N TYR A 32 -15.25 -1.29 -12.30
CA TYR A 32 -15.12 -1.21 -13.75
C TYR A 32 -16.20 -2.05 -14.47
N ALA A 33 -16.45 -3.29 -14.02
CA ALA A 33 -17.47 -4.15 -14.60
C ALA A 33 -18.90 -3.60 -14.39
N LEU A 34 -19.21 -3.08 -13.20
CA LEU A 34 -20.54 -2.52 -12.89
C LEU A 34 -20.84 -1.24 -13.68
N PHE A 35 -19.82 -0.45 -14.00
CA PHE A 35 -19.94 0.83 -14.70
C PHE A 35 -19.23 0.79 -16.06
N TYR A 36 -19.19 -0.37 -16.71
CA TYR A 36 -18.43 -0.60 -17.94
C TYR A 36 -18.76 0.41 -19.04
N ASP A 37 -20.05 0.64 -19.31
CA ASP A 37 -20.49 1.60 -20.34
C ASP A 37 -20.08 3.05 -20.02
N TYR A 38 -20.02 3.40 -18.74
CA TYR A 38 -19.59 4.73 -18.33
C TYR A 38 -18.08 4.90 -18.55
N PHE A 39 -17.27 3.97 -18.06
CA PHE A 39 -15.82 4.07 -18.17
C PHE A 39 -15.35 3.99 -19.62
N THR A 40 -15.89 3.06 -20.42
CA THR A 40 -15.56 2.96 -21.85
C THR A 40 -15.85 4.24 -22.65
N ARG A 41 -16.90 5.00 -22.28
CA ARG A 41 -17.23 6.29 -22.92
C ARG A 41 -16.40 7.48 -22.41
N THR A 42 -15.83 7.37 -21.21
CA THR A 42 -15.20 8.50 -20.50
C THR A 42 -13.67 8.43 -20.41
N GLY A 43 -13.06 7.35 -20.91
CA GLY A 43 -11.59 7.24 -20.94
C GLY A 43 -11.03 5.84 -20.69
N GLY A 44 -11.89 4.83 -20.53
CA GLY A 44 -11.55 3.42 -20.61
C GLY A 44 -11.18 2.73 -19.31
N ASP A 45 -11.11 3.43 -18.18
CA ASP A 45 -10.65 2.81 -16.93
C ASP A 45 -11.29 3.39 -15.66
N GLU A 46 -11.26 2.60 -14.59
CA GLU A 46 -11.64 3.01 -13.24
C GLU A 46 -10.40 3.57 -12.51
N PRO A 47 -10.29 4.90 -12.33
CA PRO A 47 -9.01 5.50 -11.93
C PRO A 47 -8.73 5.39 -10.42
N VAL A 48 -9.74 5.27 -9.56
CA VAL A 48 -9.56 5.43 -8.12
C VAL A 48 -8.85 4.22 -7.53
N PHE A 49 -9.38 3.01 -7.72
CA PHE A 49 -8.75 1.82 -7.18
C PHE A 49 -7.48 1.44 -7.97
N PHE A 50 -7.42 1.81 -9.25
CA PHE A 50 -6.19 1.72 -10.03
C PHE A 50 -5.04 2.53 -9.40
N ILE A 51 -5.25 3.83 -9.14
CA ILE A 51 -4.24 4.68 -8.50
C ILE A 51 -3.87 4.17 -7.11
N ILE A 52 -4.86 3.71 -6.33
CA ILE A 52 -4.61 3.15 -5.00
C ILE A 52 -3.70 1.92 -5.10
N ALA A 53 -4.02 0.98 -5.99
CA ALA A 53 -3.27 -0.27 -6.15
C ALA A 53 -1.87 -0.05 -6.74
N VAL A 54 -1.74 0.82 -7.75
CA VAL A 54 -0.49 1.00 -8.52
C VAL A 54 0.45 2.03 -7.91
N ILE A 55 -0.08 3.07 -7.26
CA ILE A 55 0.72 4.19 -6.75
C ILE A 55 0.74 4.20 -5.23
N ILE A 56 -0.43 4.30 -4.59
CA ILE A 56 -0.52 4.58 -3.15
C ILE A 56 0.03 3.43 -2.30
N ILE A 57 -0.42 2.20 -2.56
CA ILE A 57 -0.01 1.03 -1.77
C ILE A 57 1.49 0.73 -1.96
N PRO A 58 2.06 0.71 -3.18
CA PRO A 58 3.49 0.52 -3.38
C PRO A 58 4.33 1.62 -2.73
N LEU A 59 3.93 2.89 -2.85
CA LEU A 59 4.65 3.99 -2.21
C LEU A 59 4.64 3.86 -0.69
N TYR A 60 3.49 3.54 -0.10
CA TYR A 60 3.39 3.30 1.34
C TYR A 60 4.27 2.13 1.80
N PHE A 61 4.32 1.05 1.02
CA PHE A 61 5.19 -0.09 1.30
C PHE A 61 6.67 0.31 1.28
N LEU A 62 7.12 1.04 0.25
CA LEU A 62 8.50 1.52 0.14
C LEU A 62 8.91 2.39 1.33
N VAL A 63 8.06 3.35 1.72
CA VAL A 63 8.31 4.21 2.88
C VAL A 63 8.38 3.37 4.17
N SER A 64 7.51 2.39 4.32
CA SER A 64 7.48 1.49 5.49
C SER A 64 8.74 0.61 5.56
N VAL A 65 9.22 0.10 4.42
CA VAL A 65 10.49 -0.65 4.33
C VAL A 65 11.66 0.23 4.73
N GLY A 66 11.79 1.42 4.12
CA GLY A 66 12.86 2.35 4.41
C GLY A 66 12.91 2.75 5.88
N TYR A 67 11.76 3.06 6.47
CA TYR A 67 11.63 3.35 7.89
C TYR A 67 12.05 2.16 8.77
N THR A 68 11.61 0.95 8.42
CA THR A 68 11.90 -0.26 9.19
C THR A 68 13.39 -0.59 9.18
N ILE A 69 14.07 -0.46 8.03
CA ILE A 69 15.52 -0.65 7.91
C ILE A 69 16.24 0.37 8.78
N PHE A 70 15.93 1.66 8.63
CA PHE A 70 16.55 2.74 9.41
C PHE A 70 16.39 2.52 10.92
N HIS A 71 15.19 2.15 11.36
CA HIS A 71 14.91 1.87 12.76
C HIS A 71 15.76 0.72 13.30
N HIS A 72 15.86 -0.40 12.57
CA HIS A 72 16.65 -1.56 13.00
C HIS A 72 18.15 -1.28 13.03
N VAL A 73 18.67 -0.56 12.03
CA VAL A 73 20.09 -0.15 11.98
C VAL A 73 20.42 0.74 13.17
N ARG A 74 19.61 1.79 13.41
CA ARG A 74 19.84 2.72 14.52
C ARG A 74 19.77 2.03 15.88
N LYS A 75 18.85 1.08 16.07
CA LYS A 75 18.72 0.30 17.31
C LYS A 75 19.93 -0.60 17.54
N LYS A 76 20.46 -1.27 16.50
CA LYS A 76 21.69 -2.08 16.59
C LYS A 76 22.91 -1.23 16.94
N VAL A 77 23.05 -0.04 16.35
CA VAL A 77 24.16 0.89 16.64
C VAL A 77 24.12 1.36 18.10
N LYS A 78 22.94 1.73 18.62
CA LYS A 78 22.78 2.15 20.02
C LYS A 78 23.03 1.03 21.03
N LYS A 79 22.78 -0.23 20.69
CA LYS A 79 23.00 -1.38 21.59
C LYS A 79 24.48 -1.81 21.65
N LYS A 80 25.29 -1.42 20.66
CA LYS A 80 26.74 -1.68 20.61
C LYS A 80 27.58 -0.59 21.32
N LYS A 81 27.02 0.58 21.58
CA LYS A 81 27.60 1.61 22.45
C LYS A 81 27.10 1.41 23.87
#